data_AF-A0A8E2AMT4-F1
#
_entry.id   AF-A0A8E2AMT4-F1
#
_cell.length_a   1.000
_cell.length_b   1.000
_cell.length_c   1.000
_cell.angle_alpha   90.00
_cell.angle_beta   90.00
_cell.angle_gamma   90.00
#
_symmetry.space_group_name_H-M   'P 1'
#
loop_
_entity.id
_entity.type
_entity.pdbx_description
1 polymer ?
#
loop_
_entity_poly.entity_id
_entity_poly.type
_entity_poly.pdbx_seq_one_letter_code
_entity_poly.pdbx_strand_id
1 'polypeptide(L)'
;VYTFFKPRPTIKYCAGRHCHIFHCLKGTTCMNPKGVNQFLDKADASLTSNLCKHIVKCFGQATLKTIESIKSAVDVHPHIKSYIWDGTIMTIFTYKGKGKIIYSTCPHTKAETRYVLSSCRLMSMQPFKIVEYCGLNCLIKTERPEYWLPSCQTLMCHVNVVYKHIKVRI
;
A
#
# COMPACT_ATOMS: atom_id res chain seq x y z
N VAL A 1 -3.75 19.32 6.75
CA VAL A 1 -4.60 18.18 7.21
C VAL A 1 -5.61 17.75 6.15
N TYR A 2 -6.56 18.60 5.72
CA TYR A 2 -7.61 18.17 4.78
C TYR A 2 -7.10 17.73 3.40
N THR A 3 -5.92 18.19 2.99
CA THR A 3 -5.23 17.80 1.75
C THR A 3 -4.92 16.30 1.64
N PHE A 4 -4.90 15.55 2.75
CA PHE A 4 -4.69 14.10 2.77
C PHE A 4 -5.96 13.28 2.52
N PHE A 5 -7.11 13.95 2.39
CA PHE A 5 -8.43 13.34 2.22
C PHE A 5 -9.06 13.80 0.90
N LYS A 6 -10.09 13.08 0.46
CA LYS A 6 -10.92 13.52 -0.66
C LYS A 6 -11.55 14.89 -0.32
N PRO A 7 -11.61 15.82 -1.28
CA PRO A 7 -12.06 17.20 -1.04
C PRO A 7 -13.52 17.28 -0.59
N ARG A 8 -14.35 16.31 -0.96
CA ARG A 8 -15.75 16.23 -0.52
C ARG A 8 -15.90 15.13 0.54
N PRO A 9 -16.12 15.47 1.82
CA PRO A 9 -16.47 14.49 2.83
C PRO A 9 -17.88 13.95 2.59
N THR A 10 -18.14 12.72 3.05
CA THR A 10 -19.50 12.16 3.04
C THR A 10 -20.21 12.60 4.31
N ILE A 11 -21.40 13.19 4.15
CA ILE A 11 -22.24 13.58 5.29
C ILE A 11 -23.11 12.38 5.67
N LYS A 12 -23.08 11.98 6.95
CA LYS A 12 -23.92 10.88 7.48
C LYS A 12 -24.41 11.17 8.89
N TYR A 13 -25.42 10.42 9.29
CA TYR A 13 -25.87 10.31 10.67
C TYR A 13 -25.40 8.97 11.25
N CYS A 14 -24.53 9.01 12.25
CA CYS A 14 -24.05 7.82 12.95
C CYS A 14 -24.63 7.80 14.36
N ALA A 15 -25.50 6.83 14.65
CA ALA A 15 -26.22 6.72 15.92
C ALA A 15 -26.94 8.03 16.31
N GLY A 16 -27.69 8.61 15.35
CA GLY A 16 -28.43 9.85 15.54
C GLY A 16 -27.59 11.13 15.53
N ARG A 17 -26.27 11.04 15.39
CA ARG A 17 -25.35 12.19 15.43
C ARG A 17 -24.82 12.54 14.06
N HIS A 18 -24.83 13.83 13.72
CA HIS A 18 -24.34 14.34 12.45
C HIS A 18 -22.81 14.27 12.38
N CYS A 19 -22.28 13.63 11.34
CA CYS A 19 -20.85 13.50 11.13
C CYS A 19 -20.42 13.67 9.68
N HIS A 20 -19.22 14.20 9.52
CA HIS A 20 -18.48 14.23 8.27
C HIS A 20 -17.52 13.05 8.23
N ILE A 21 -17.58 12.26 7.16
CA ILE A 21 -16.68 11.13 6.92
C ILE A 21 -15.65 11.56 5.88
N PHE A 22 -14.41 11.67 6.32
CA PHE A 22 -13.27 12.00 5.46
C PHE A 22 -12.63 10.73 4.92
N HIS A 23 -12.60 10.62 3.59
CA HIS A 23 -12.00 9.48 2.90
C HIS A 23 -10.53 9.74 2.61
N CYS A 24 -9.66 8.87 3.11
CA CYS A 24 -8.22 8.97 2.89
C CYS A 24 -7.87 8.84 1.40
N LEU A 25 -6.90 9.64 0.92
CA LEU A 25 -6.45 9.56 -0.48
C LEU A 25 -5.74 8.24 -0.83
N LYS A 26 -5.22 7.51 0.17
CA LYS A 26 -4.70 6.14 -0.02
C LYS A 26 -5.78 5.14 -0.48
N GLY A 27 -7.07 5.51 -0.34
CA GLY A 27 -8.19 4.71 -0.82
C GLY A 27 -8.24 3.33 -0.17
N THR A 28 -8.28 2.27 -0.97
CA THR A 28 -8.40 0.88 -0.51
C THR A 28 -7.16 0.35 0.21
N THR A 29 -5.99 0.97 0.04
CA THR A 29 -4.75 0.58 0.74
C THR A 29 -4.59 1.29 2.09
N CYS A 30 -5.56 2.13 2.45
CA CYS A 30 -5.64 2.75 3.76
C CYS A 30 -5.98 1.73 4.86
N MET A 31 -5.42 1.90 6.06
CA MET A 31 -5.78 1.09 7.24
C MET A 31 -7.26 1.22 7.61
N ASN A 32 -7.89 2.36 7.29
CA ASN A 32 -9.31 2.59 7.50
C ASN A 32 -10.00 3.06 6.21
N PRO A 33 -10.36 2.13 5.31
CA PRO A 33 -10.92 2.46 4.01
C PRO A 33 -12.37 2.98 4.09
N LYS A 34 -13.05 2.80 5.23
CA LYS A 34 -14.40 3.34 5.47
C LYS A 34 -14.40 4.85 5.75
N GLY A 35 -13.22 5.43 6.00
CA GLY A 35 -13.05 6.85 6.28
C GLY A 35 -13.01 7.17 7.78
N VAL A 36 -12.56 8.39 8.09
CA VAL A 36 -12.44 8.92 9.46
C VAL A 36 -13.65 9.79 9.75
N ASN A 37 -14.35 9.49 10.84
CA ASN A 37 -15.51 10.27 11.27
C ASN A 37 -15.07 11.51 12.07
N GLN A 38 -15.63 12.65 11.71
CA GLN A 38 -15.61 13.88 12.48
C GLN A 38 -17.05 14.22 12.84
N PHE A 39 -17.40 14.10 14.11
CA PHE A 39 -18.72 14.45 14.59
C PHE A 39 -18.80 15.97 14.82
N LEU A 40 -19.94 16.58 14.47
CA LEU A 40 -20.15 18.03 14.60
C LEU A 40 -20.96 18.42 15.85
N ASP A 41 -21.30 17.45 16.68
CA ASP A 41 -22.19 17.59 17.83
C ASP A 41 -21.52 18.23 19.06
N LYS A 42 -20.19 18.25 19.10
CA LYS A 42 -19.40 18.63 20.28
C LYS A 42 -18.52 19.84 20.01
N ALA A 43 -18.07 20.48 21.09
CA ALA A 43 -17.16 21.63 21.05
C ALA A 43 -15.81 21.33 20.36
N ASP A 44 -15.43 20.05 20.25
CA ASP A 44 -14.26 19.60 19.52
C ASP A 44 -14.50 19.39 18.01
N ALA A 45 -15.64 19.83 17.46
CA ALA A 45 -15.94 19.74 16.04
C ALA A 45 -14.87 20.40 15.15
N SER A 46 -14.20 21.44 15.65
CA SER A 46 -13.08 22.11 14.96
C SER A 46 -11.73 21.39 15.13
N LEU A 47 -11.62 20.42 16.06
CA LEU A 47 -10.37 19.73 16.32
C LEU A 47 -10.07 18.70 15.23
N THR A 48 -8.90 18.86 14.62
CA THR A 48 -8.37 17.97 13.58
C THR A 48 -7.61 16.76 14.15
N SER A 49 -7.61 16.58 15.48
CA SER A 49 -6.86 15.54 16.20
C SER A 49 -7.05 14.15 15.61
N ASN A 50 -8.29 13.74 15.35
CA ASN A 50 -8.59 12.42 14.80
C ASN A 50 -8.07 12.25 13.38
N LEU A 51 -8.14 13.30 12.57
CA LEU A 51 -7.61 13.33 11.20
C LEU A 51 -6.07 13.25 11.23
N CYS A 52 -5.41 14.02 12.10
CA CYS A 52 -3.95 13.98 12.25
C CYS A 52 -3.46 12.61 12.70
N LYS A 53 -4.09 12.01 13.72
CA LYS A 53 -3.76 10.64 14.18
C LYS A 53 -3.87 9.63 13.02
N HIS A 54 -4.88 9.78 12.17
CA HIS A 54 -5.02 8.93 11.00
C HIS A 54 -3.92 9.16 9.96
N ILE A 55 -3.58 10.42 9.66
CA ILE A 55 -2.52 10.76 8.71
C ILE A 55 -1.18 10.17 9.16
N VAL A 56 -0.83 10.32 10.44
CA VAL A 56 0.41 9.75 11.01
C VAL A 56 0.46 8.24 10.82
N LYS A 57 -0.65 7.54 11.03
CA LYS A 57 -0.72 6.08 10.80
C LYS A 57 -0.63 5.70 9.32
N CYS A 58 -1.20 6.49 8.41
CA CYS A 58 -1.29 6.12 6.99
C CYS A 58 -0.09 6.55 6.14
N PHE A 59 0.50 7.70 6.48
CA PHE A 59 1.56 8.38 5.73
C PHE A 59 2.84 8.56 6.54
N GLY A 60 2.80 8.41 7.87
CA GLY A 60 3.95 8.63 8.75
C GLY A 60 4.03 10.05 9.30
N GLN A 61 4.70 10.19 10.45
CA GLN A 61 4.86 11.47 11.14
C GLN A 61 5.73 12.47 10.35
N ALA A 62 6.75 11.99 9.65
CA ALA A 62 7.67 12.82 8.88
C ALA A 62 6.92 13.56 7.76
N THR A 63 6.10 12.83 7.00
CA THR A 63 5.30 13.38 5.90
C THR A 63 4.30 14.44 6.37
N LEU A 64 3.67 14.24 7.54
CA LEU A 64 2.78 15.25 8.13
C LEU A 64 3.55 16.55 8.41
N LYS A 65 4.73 16.47 9.05
CA LYS A 65 5.57 17.64 9.36
C LYS A 65 6.07 18.37 8.10
N THR A 66 6.51 17.62 7.09
CA THR A 66 6.94 18.21 5.81
C THR A 66 5.80 18.98 5.15
N ILE A 67 4.58 18.44 5.16
CA ILE A 67 3.42 19.11 4.55
C ILE A 67 2.92 20.28 5.39
N GLU A 68 2.98 20.19 6.72
CA GLU A 68 2.68 21.33 7.60
C GLU A 68 3.62 22.52 7.39
N SER A 69 4.85 22.28 6.91
CA SER A 69 5.80 23.33 6.54
C SER A 69 5.47 24.04 5.21
N ILE A 70 4.66 23.42 4.36
CA ILE A 70 4.25 23.98 3.08
C ILE A 70 3.03 24.89 3.30
N LYS A 71 3.20 26.18 3.05
CA LYS A 71 2.19 27.22 3.36
C LYS A 71 0.92 27.15 2.50
N SER A 72 0.97 26.51 1.33
CA SER A 72 -0.09 26.57 0.32
C SER A 72 -0.71 25.19 0.07
N ALA A 73 -2.04 25.11 0.17
CA ALA A 73 -2.77 23.87 -0.03
C ALA A 73 -2.72 23.34 -1.48
N VAL A 74 -2.53 24.22 -2.47
CA VAL A 74 -2.43 23.87 -3.90
C VAL A 74 -1.12 23.14 -4.18
N ASP A 75 -0.03 23.59 -3.54
CA ASP A 75 1.32 23.05 -3.74
C ASP A 75 1.53 21.72 -3.00
N VAL A 76 0.67 21.40 -2.04
CA VAL A 76 0.72 20.16 -1.24
C VAL A 76 0.17 18.95 -1.99
N HIS A 77 -0.85 19.13 -2.84
CA HIS A 77 -1.54 18.01 -3.48
C HIS A 77 -0.66 17.17 -4.45
N PRO A 78 0.26 17.76 -5.24
CA PRO A 78 1.23 17.01 -6.02
C PRO A 78 2.17 16.16 -5.15
N HIS A 79 2.64 16.71 -4.03
CA HIS A 79 3.51 16.01 -3.08
C HIS A 79 2.79 14.80 -2.47
N ILE A 80 1.54 14.96 -2.04
CA ILE A 80 0.75 13.83 -1.50
C ILE A 80 0.54 12.74 -2.55
N LYS A 81 0.26 13.12 -3.82
CA LYS A 81 0.17 12.15 -4.92
C LYS A 81 1.47 11.38 -5.11
N SER A 82 2.61 12.06 -5.03
CA SER A 82 3.92 11.40 -5.07
C SER A 82 4.01 10.40 -3.91
N TYR A 83 3.73 10.77 -2.67
CA TYR A 83 3.76 9.82 -1.52
C TYR A 83 2.79 8.63 -1.65
N ILE A 84 1.65 8.77 -2.32
CA ILE A 84 0.73 7.66 -2.60
C ILE A 84 1.34 6.68 -3.61
N TRP A 85 2.16 7.18 -4.54
CA TRP A 85 2.76 6.42 -5.63
C TRP A 85 4.20 5.93 -5.32
N ASP A 86 4.97 6.72 -4.57
CA ASP A 86 6.35 6.51 -4.09
C ASP A 86 6.44 5.44 -2.99
N GLY A 87 5.30 4.87 -2.59
CA GLY A 87 5.23 3.52 -2.05
C GLY A 87 5.64 2.44 -3.06
N THR A 88 6.37 2.80 -4.12
CA THR A 88 7.10 1.89 -4.97
C THR A 88 8.08 1.11 -4.12
N ILE A 89 8.15 -0.18 -4.42
CA ILE A 89 8.98 -1.24 -3.82
C ILE A 89 10.37 -0.73 -3.35
N MET A 90 10.99 0.22 -4.06
CA MET A 90 12.25 0.88 -3.71
C MET A 90 12.33 1.51 -2.31
N THR A 91 11.26 2.10 -1.76
CA THR A 91 11.35 2.78 -0.45
C THR A 91 11.39 1.79 0.73
N ILE A 92 10.71 0.65 0.59
CA ILE A 92 10.82 -0.49 1.52
C ILE A 92 12.22 -1.12 1.43
N PHE A 93 12.80 -1.15 0.23
CA PHE A 93 14.18 -1.55 -0.03
C PHE A 93 15.13 -0.34 -0.07
N THR A 94 15.08 0.54 0.93
CA THR A 94 16.29 1.30 1.27
C THR A 94 17.36 0.28 1.64
N TYR A 95 18.10 -0.16 0.63
CA TYR A 95 19.09 -1.23 0.69
C TYR A 95 20.02 -0.95 1.87
N LYS A 96 19.90 -1.77 2.93
CA LYS A 96 20.96 -1.94 3.92
C LYS A 96 22.13 -2.62 3.21
N GLY A 97 22.94 -1.84 2.52
CA GLY A 97 24.14 -2.29 1.81
C GLY A 97 24.22 -1.72 0.39
N LYS A 98 25.29 -0.99 0.10
CA LYS A 98 25.67 -0.45 -1.21
C LYS A 98 26.00 -1.58 -2.22
N GLY A 99 25.06 -2.46 -2.53
CA GLY A 99 25.22 -3.50 -3.54
C GLY A 99 24.69 -3.02 -4.88
N LYS A 100 25.49 -3.12 -5.95
CA LYS A 100 24.99 -3.02 -7.33
C LYS A 100 23.86 -4.03 -7.51
N ILE A 101 22.74 -3.65 -8.13
CA ILE A 101 21.69 -4.60 -8.49
C ILE A 101 22.32 -5.58 -9.49
N ILE A 102 22.53 -6.83 -9.06
CA ILE A 102 23.06 -7.89 -9.91
C ILE A 102 21.87 -8.61 -10.53
N TYR A 103 21.73 -8.50 -11.84
CA TYR A 103 20.78 -9.30 -12.60
C TYR A 103 21.45 -10.64 -12.94
N SER A 104 20.76 -11.75 -12.66
CA SER A 104 21.21 -13.08 -13.08
C SER A 104 20.57 -13.44 -14.41
N THR A 105 21.37 -13.90 -15.36
CA THR A 105 20.89 -14.50 -16.61
C THR A 105 20.47 -15.97 -16.43
N CYS A 106 20.81 -16.60 -15.30
CA CYS A 106 20.37 -17.96 -15.01
C CYS A 106 18.87 -17.98 -14.67
N PRO A 107 18.10 -18.93 -15.21
CA PRO A 107 16.72 -19.12 -14.79
C PRO A 107 16.66 -19.62 -13.36
N HIS A 108 15.75 -19.07 -12.57
CA HIS A 108 15.43 -19.57 -11.25
C HIS A 108 14.96 -21.02 -11.31
N THR A 109 15.34 -21.79 -10.30
CA THR A 109 14.74 -23.11 -10.08
C THR A 109 13.25 -22.98 -9.75
N LYS A 110 12.46 -24.04 -9.93
CA LYS A 110 11.02 -24.01 -9.57
C LYS A 110 10.79 -23.60 -8.11
N ALA A 111 11.69 -23.96 -7.21
CA ALA A 111 11.62 -23.58 -5.79
C ALA A 111 11.88 -22.08 -5.58
N GLU A 112 12.93 -21.56 -6.21
CA GLU A 112 13.26 -20.13 -6.18
C GLU A 112 12.15 -19.29 -6.80
N THR A 113 11.60 -19.70 -7.95
CA THR A 113 10.49 -18.98 -8.60
C THR A 113 9.27 -18.88 -7.68
N ARG A 114 8.92 -19.96 -6.97
CA ARG A 114 7.84 -19.91 -5.96
C ARG A 114 8.18 -18.95 -4.83
N TYR A 115 9.40 -19.00 -4.30
CA TYR A 115 9.82 -18.15 -3.19
C TYR A 115 9.82 -16.67 -3.59
N VAL A 116 10.44 -16.31 -4.71
CA VAL A 116 10.51 -14.92 -5.22
C VAL A 116 9.10 -14.39 -5.48
N LEU A 117 8.27 -15.13 -6.24
CA LEU A 117 6.91 -14.68 -6.54
C LEU A 117 6.03 -14.57 -5.29
N SER A 118 6.13 -15.51 -4.34
CA SER A 118 5.38 -15.45 -3.08
C SER A 118 5.85 -14.30 -2.17
N SER A 119 7.14 -14.00 -2.16
CA SER A 119 7.72 -12.87 -1.42
C SER A 119 7.31 -11.54 -2.05
N CYS A 120 7.49 -11.38 -3.36
CA CYS A 120 7.02 -10.23 -4.12
C CYS A 120 5.51 -10.02 -3.92
N ARG A 121 4.72 -11.09 -3.84
CA ARG A 121 3.28 -11.06 -3.53
C ARG A 121 3.00 -10.52 -2.14
N LEU A 122 3.58 -11.11 -1.10
CA LEU A 122 3.40 -10.65 0.28
C LEU A 122 3.79 -9.17 0.45
N MET A 123 4.79 -8.72 -0.30
CA MET A 123 5.31 -7.35 -0.22
C MET A 123 4.51 -6.35 -1.06
N SER A 124 3.98 -6.74 -2.22
CA SER A 124 3.28 -5.85 -3.15
C SER A 124 1.75 -5.83 -3.00
N MET A 125 1.17 -6.78 -2.24
CA MET A 125 -0.28 -6.87 -2.01
C MET A 125 -1.14 -6.89 -3.30
N GLN A 126 -0.58 -7.33 -4.43
CA GLN A 126 -1.29 -7.36 -5.72
C GLN A 126 -2.41 -8.43 -5.72
N PRO A 127 -3.16 -8.68 -6.82
CA PRO A 127 -4.10 -9.82 -6.97
C PRO A 127 -3.41 -11.10 -7.47
N PHE A 128 -3.78 -12.30 -7.01
CA PHE A 128 -2.99 -13.53 -7.29
C PHE A 128 -2.94 -13.81 -8.80
N LYS A 129 -4.00 -13.42 -9.49
CA LYS A 129 -4.18 -13.43 -10.95
C LYS A 129 -3.10 -12.72 -11.75
N ILE A 130 -2.19 -11.93 -11.15
CA ILE A 130 -1.10 -11.32 -11.91
C ILE A 130 -0.20 -12.34 -12.59
N VAL A 131 -0.05 -13.54 -12.02
CA VAL A 131 0.76 -14.62 -12.62
C VAL A 131 0.03 -15.29 -13.79
N GLU A 132 -1.29 -15.12 -13.87
CA GLU A 132 -2.13 -15.51 -15.02
C GLU A 132 -2.30 -14.36 -16.02
N TYR A 133 -1.75 -13.17 -15.76
CA TYR A 133 -1.85 -12.06 -16.69
C TYR A 133 -1.10 -12.40 -17.98
N CYS A 134 -1.84 -12.49 -19.09
CA CYS A 134 -1.31 -12.90 -20.38
C CYS A 134 -0.10 -12.06 -20.80
N GLY A 135 -0.10 -10.74 -20.55
CA GLY A 135 1.03 -9.87 -20.87
C GLY A 135 2.30 -10.17 -20.07
N LEU A 136 2.19 -10.56 -18.79
CA LEU A 136 3.33 -10.95 -17.96
C LEU A 136 3.87 -12.31 -18.40
N ASN A 137 2.97 -13.26 -18.66
CA ASN A 137 3.34 -14.58 -19.15
C ASN A 137 4.04 -14.47 -20.51
N CYS A 138 3.51 -13.64 -21.43
CA CYS A 138 4.18 -13.32 -22.68
C CYS A 138 5.59 -12.77 -22.41
N LEU A 139 5.75 -11.68 -21.66
CA LEU A 139 7.06 -11.09 -21.38
C LEU A 139 8.09 -12.10 -20.85
N ILE A 140 7.70 -12.93 -19.88
CA ILE A 140 8.59 -13.94 -19.30
C ILE A 140 8.91 -15.06 -20.30
N LYS A 141 7.91 -15.50 -21.08
CA LYS A 141 8.04 -16.61 -22.03
C LYS A 141 8.72 -16.22 -23.34
N THR A 142 8.62 -14.96 -23.78
CA THR A 142 9.29 -14.49 -25.00
C THR A 142 10.81 -14.57 -24.85
N GLU A 143 11.33 -14.24 -23.67
CA GLU A 143 12.77 -14.37 -23.40
C GLU A 143 13.17 -15.80 -23.01
N ARG A 144 12.29 -16.53 -22.30
CA ARG A 144 12.58 -17.88 -21.78
C ARG A 144 11.37 -18.81 -21.90
N PRO A 145 11.18 -19.46 -23.05
CA PRO A 145 10.00 -20.31 -23.32
C PRO A 145 9.81 -21.45 -22.33
N GLU A 146 10.92 -22.04 -21.86
CA GLU A 146 10.93 -23.15 -20.91
C GLU A 146 10.73 -22.73 -19.45
N TYR A 147 10.73 -21.42 -19.16
CA TYR A 147 10.66 -20.94 -17.79
C TYR A 147 9.34 -21.33 -17.12
N TRP A 148 9.41 -22.10 -16.04
CA TRP A 148 8.22 -22.59 -15.36
C TRP A 148 7.60 -21.49 -14.50
N LEU A 149 6.30 -21.25 -14.66
CA LEU A 149 5.52 -20.35 -13.83
C LEU A 149 4.52 -21.13 -12.96
N PRO A 150 4.44 -20.84 -11.66
CA PRO A 150 3.45 -21.44 -10.79
C PRO A 150 2.04 -20.91 -11.10
N SER A 151 1.03 -21.75 -10.92
CA SER A 151 -0.37 -21.30 -10.94
C SER A 151 -0.69 -20.39 -9.74
N CYS A 152 -1.78 -19.62 -9.83
CA CYS A 152 -2.27 -18.83 -8.70
C CYS A 152 -2.52 -19.68 -7.46
N GLN A 153 -3.06 -20.88 -7.64
CA GLN A 153 -3.35 -21.80 -6.56
C GLN A 153 -2.06 -22.29 -5.88
N THR A 154 -1.02 -22.60 -6.66
CA THR A 154 0.29 -22.97 -6.13
C THR A 154 0.88 -21.85 -5.28
N LEU A 155 0.79 -20.60 -5.72
CA LEU A 155 1.27 -19.45 -4.95
C LEU A 155 0.47 -19.22 -3.67
N MET A 156 -0.86 -19.34 -3.73
CA MET A 156 -1.73 -19.20 -2.58
C MET A 156 -1.45 -20.26 -1.51
N CYS A 157 -1.26 -21.52 -1.90
CA CYS A 157 -0.85 -22.58 -0.97
C CYS A 157 0.49 -22.26 -0.30
N HIS A 158 1.48 -21.80 -1.07
CA HIS A 158 2.80 -21.46 -0.54
C HIS A 158 2.74 -20.28 0.45
N VAL A 159 1.99 -19.23 0.13
CA VAL A 159 1.77 -18.08 1.02
C VAL A 159 1.11 -18.52 2.33
N ASN A 160 0.11 -19.40 2.27
CA ASN A 160 -0.55 -19.93 3.45
C ASN A 160 0.41 -20.74 4.34
N VAL A 161 1.30 -21.53 3.74
CA VAL A 161 2.34 -22.27 4.46
C VAL A 161 3.29 -21.30 5.17
N VAL A 162 3.81 -20.30 4.45
CA VAL A 162 4.69 -19.27 5.03
C VAL A 162 4.00 -18.52 6.17
N TYR A 163 2.74 -18.13 5.98
CA TYR A 163 1.95 -17.45 7.00
C TYR A 163 1.77 -18.30 8.27
N LYS A 164 1.44 -19.59 8.11
CA LYS A 164 1.33 -20.53 9.25
C LYS A 164 2.64 -20.62 10.02
N HIS A 165 3.78 -20.72 9.33
CA HIS A 165 5.09 -20.77 10.00
C HIS A 165 5.44 -19.47 10.72
N ILE A 166 5.12 -18.31 10.15
CA ILE A 166 5.35 -17.02 10.81
C ILE A 166 4.47 -16.87 12.04
N LYS A 167 3.19 -17.26 11.95
CA LYS A 167 2.23 -17.16 13.06
C LYS A 167 2.63 -18.00 14.28
N VAL A 168 3.33 -19.12 14.09
CA VAL A 168 3.83 -19.97 15.19
C VAL A 168 5.07 -19.37 15.87
N ARG A 169 5.81 -18.48 15.19
CA ARG A 169 7.04 -17.86 15.71
C ARG A 169 6.80 -16.57 16.50
N ILE A 170 5.58 -16.03 16.47
CA ILE A 170 5.14 -14.83 17.19
C ILE A 170 4.33 -15.29 18.40
#